data_AF-A0A0S8GDK4-F1
#
_entry.id   AF-A0A0S8GDK4-F1
#
_cell.length_a   1.000
_cell.length_b   1.000
_cell.length_c   1.000
_cell.angle_alpha   90.00
_cell.angle_beta   90.00
_cell.angle_gamma   90.00
#
_symmetry.space_group_name_H-M   'P 1'
#
loop_
_entity.id
_entity.type
_entity.pdbx_description
1 polymer ?
#
loop_
_entity_poly.entity_id
_entity_poly.type
_entity_poly.pdbx_seq_one_letter_code
_entity_poly.pdbx_strand_id
1 'polypeptide(L)' 'PFTDIGWTPLFMGIGGIVAETGGQLSHTSIIAREYGLPAVVSVKNATRSIRTGQHITIDGSNGRVYFTEK' A
#
# COMPACT_ATOMS: atom_id res chain seq x y z
N PRO A 1 -0.09 -9.79 6.89
CA PRO A 1 0.90 -9.75 5.77
C PRO A 1 1.77 -8.50 5.90
N PHE A 2 3.11 -8.63 5.92
CA PHE A 2 4.05 -7.52 6.07
C PHE A 2 5.04 -7.48 4.88
N THR A 3 5.55 -6.31 4.53
CA THR A 3 6.59 -6.15 3.50
C THR A 3 7.97 -6.40 4.11
N ASP A 4 8.74 -7.28 3.49
CA ASP A 4 10.14 -7.58 3.83
C ASP A 4 11.08 -6.87 2.85
N ILE A 5 12.36 -6.69 3.22
CA ILE A 5 13.42 -6.10 2.39
C ILE A 5 13.52 -6.79 1.02
N GLY A 6 13.21 -8.09 0.94
CA GLY A 6 13.18 -8.84 -0.32
C GLY A 6 12.21 -8.30 -1.40
N TRP A 7 11.30 -7.41 -1.04
CA TRP A 7 10.31 -6.83 -1.96
C TRP A 7 10.79 -5.55 -2.65
N THR A 8 11.95 -5.01 -2.25
CA THR A 8 12.51 -3.76 -2.78
C THR A 8 12.59 -3.70 -4.31
N PRO A 9 12.99 -4.78 -5.04
CA PRO A 9 13.02 -4.73 -6.50
C PRO A 9 11.64 -4.52 -7.15
N LEU A 10 10.56 -4.94 -6.50
CA LEU A 10 9.20 -4.80 -7.01
C LEU A 10 8.71 -3.34 -6.94
N PHE A 11 9.31 -2.52 -6.08
CA PHE A 11 8.79 -1.18 -5.81
C PHE A 11 9.01 -0.21 -6.97
N MET A 12 9.94 -0.53 -7.88
CA MET A 12 10.13 0.25 -9.12
C MET A 12 8.95 0.13 -10.10
N GLY A 13 8.07 -0.86 -9.93
CA GLY A 13 6.97 -1.13 -10.87
C GLY A 13 5.56 -0.87 -10.34
N ILE A 14 5.41 -0.40 -9.09
CA ILE A 14 4.10 -0.24 -8.46
C ILE A 14 3.66 1.23 -8.39
N GLY A 15 2.34 1.46 -8.42
CA GLY A 15 1.74 2.79 -8.25
C GLY A 15 1.45 3.19 -6.80
N GLY A 16 1.60 2.27 -5.84
CA GLY A 16 1.33 2.51 -4.42
C GLY A 16 1.22 1.23 -3.60
N ILE A 17 1.10 1.38 -2.27
CA ILE A 17 1.13 0.27 -1.32
C ILE A 17 -0.10 0.32 -0.39
N VAL A 18 -0.80 -0.81 -0.26
CA VAL A 18 -1.82 -1.01 0.78
C VAL A 18 -1.42 -2.21 1.64
N ALA A 19 -1.31 -2.03 2.95
CA ALA A 19 -0.91 -3.10 3.87
C ALA A 19 -1.86 -3.22 5.07
N GLU A 20 -2.12 -4.44 5.52
CA GLU A 20 -3.00 -4.72 6.66
C GLU A 20 -2.31 -4.46 8.00
N THR A 21 -0.99 -4.46 8.02
CA THR A 21 -0.16 -4.29 9.22
C THR A 21 0.90 -3.22 8.98
N GLY A 22 1.30 -2.53 10.04
CA GLY A 22 2.34 -1.50 10.02
C GLY A 22 1.79 -0.14 10.44
N GLY A 23 2.67 0.69 10.99
CA GLY A 23 2.35 2.05 11.41
C GLY A 23 3.04 3.10 10.54
N GLN A 24 2.87 4.36 10.90
CA GLN A 24 3.46 5.49 10.18
C GLN A 24 4.99 5.41 10.07
N LEU A 25 5.66 4.75 11.03
CA LEU A 25 7.11 4.56 11.06
C LEU A 25 7.53 3.11 10.70
N SER A 26 6.64 2.29 10.16
CA SER A 26 7.02 0.94 9.73
C SER A 26 7.95 0.99 8.51
N HIS A 27 8.69 -0.09 8.30
CA HIS A 27 9.53 -0.28 7.12
C HIS A 27 8.77 0.02 5.82
N THR A 28 7.54 -0.51 5.68
CA THR A 28 6.65 -0.22 4.54
C THR A 28 6.46 1.27 4.30
N SER A 29 6.16 2.02 5.36
CA SER A 29 5.87 3.45 5.29
C SER A 29 7.13 4.29 5.04
N ILE A 30 8.29 3.84 5.52
CA ILE A 30 9.57 4.51 5.28
C ILE A 30 9.96 4.32 3.81
N ILE A 31 10.00 3.08 3.33
CA ILE A 31 10.37 2.80 1.95
C ILE A 31 9.38 3.45 0.97
N ALA A 32 8.07 3.44 1.25
CA ALA A 32 7.11 4.13 0.39
C ALA A 32 7.48 5.61 0.17
N ARG A 33 7.92 6.31 1.23
CA ARG A 33 8.34 7.72 1.15
C ARG A 33 9.65 7.89 0.38
N GLU A 34 10.61 7.00 0.58
CA GLU A 34 11.89 7.02 -0.15
C GLU A 34 11.67 6.89 -1.67
N TYR A 35 10.68 6.08 -2.08
CA TYR A 35 10.33 5.85 -3.47
C TYR A 35 9.26 6.81 -4.00
N GLY A 36 8.78 7.76 -3.19
CA GLY A 36 7.73 8.72 -3.58
C GLY A 36 6.36 8.06 -3.86
N LEU A 37 6.10 6.90 -3.29
CA LEU A 37 4.88 6.12 -3.49
C LEU A 37 3.82 6.43 -2.42
N PRO A 38 2.53 6.55 -2.81
CA PRO A 38 1.45 6.64 -1.83
C PRO A 38 1.30 5.29 -1.11
N ALA A 39 1.20 5.34 0.22
CA ALA A 39 1.02 4.16 1.04
C ALA A 39 -0.05 4.35 2.12
N VAL A 40 -0.89 3.32 2.31
CA VAL A 40 -1.83 3.23 3.42
C VAL A 40 -1.60 1.90 4.14
N VAL A 41 -1.26 2.00 5.42
CA VAL A 41 -0.96 0.85 6.28
C VAL A 41 -2.04 0.69 7.35
N SER A 42 -2.08 -0.47 8.02
CA SER A 42 -3.14 -0.82 8.99
C SER A 42 -4.56 -0.88 8.41
N VAL A 43 -4.69 -1.19 7.13
CA VAL A 43 -6.00 -1.36 6.47
C VAL A 43 -6.54 -2.76 6.76
N LYS A 44 -7.49 -2.86 7.68
CA LYS A 44 -8.08 -4.15 8.06
C LYS A 44 -8.72 -4.85 6.86
N ASN A 45 -8.43 -6.14 6.70
CA ASN A 45 -8.96 -6.99 5.62
C ASN A 45 -8.68 -6.48 4.20
N ALA A 46 -7.63 -5.67 3.99
CA ALA A 46 -7.28 -5.14 2.67
C ALA A 46 -7.10 -6.25 1.63
N THR A 47 -6.41 -7.33 1.98
CA THR A 47 -6.11 -8.44 1.04
C THR A 47 -7.32 -9.29 0.70
N ARG A 48 -8.38 -9.25 1.53
CA ARG A 48 -9.66 -9.89 1.23
C ARG A 48 -10.60 -8.98 0.45
N SER A 49 -10.49 -7.67 0.64
CA SER A 49 -11.40 -6.68 0.06
C SER A 49 -10.94 -6.23 -1.33
N ILE A 50 -9.63 -6.12 -1.54
CA ILE A 50 -9.02 -5.75 -2.82
C ILE A 50 -8.73 -7.04 -3.60
N ARG A 51 -9.34 -7.18 -4.77
CA ARG A 51 -9.11 -8.33 -5.66
C ARG A 51 -7.98 -8.04 -6.64
N THR A 52 -7.23 -9.07 -7.02
CA THR A 52 -6.22 -8.95 -8.08
C THR A 52 -6.83 -8.41 -9.37
N GLY A 53 -6.18 -7.41 -9.97
CA GLY A 53 -6.65 -6.72 -11.18
C GLY A 53 -7.74 -5.65 -10.93
N GLN A 54 -8.17 -5.44 -9.68
CA GLN A 54 -9.10 -4.37 -9.34
C GLN A 54 -8.39 -3.01 -9.34
N HIS A 55 -8.98 -2.04 -10.00
CA HIS A 55 -8.53 -0.65 -9.92
C HIS A 55 -8.99 -0.03 -8.60
N ILE A 56 -8.04 0.59 -7.90
CA ILE A 56 -8.25 1.29 -6.65
C ILE A 56 -7.51 2.62 -6.68
N THR A 57 -7.98 3.59 -5.91
CA THR A 57 -7.27 4.85 -5.66
C THR A 57 -6.73 4.85 -4.24
N ILE A 58 -5.46 5.21 -4.08
CA ILE A 58 -4.77 5.27 -2.80
C ILE A 58 -4.51 6.73 -2.45
N ASP A 59 -5.09 7.18 -1.34
CA ASP A 59 -4.82 8.49 -0.74
C ASP A 59 -3.93 8.30 0.49
N GLY A 60 -2.61 8.42 0.28
CA GLY A 60 -1.61 8.30 1.34
C GLY A 60 -1.61 9.48 2.32
N SER A 61 -2.19 10.63 1.95
CA SER A 61 -2.25 11.82 2.80
C SER A 61 -3.34 11.70 3.86
N ASN A 62 -4.52 11.20 3.48
CA ASN A 62 -5.64 10.98 4.40
C ASN A 62 -5.73 9.55 4.93
N GLY A 63 -4.85 8.65 4.46
CA GLY A 63 -4.85 7.24 4.87
C GLY A 63 -6.08 6.47 4.39
N ARG A 64 -6.56 6.75 3.17
CA ARG A 64 -7.79 6.18 2.61
C ARG A 64 -7.53 5.41 1.32
N VAL A 65 -8.33 4.37 1.10
CA VAL A 65 -8.36 3.60 -0.14
C VAL A 65 -9.78 3.61 -0.68
N TYR A 66 -9.93 3.96 -1.95
CA TYR A 66 -11.21 4.03 -2.64
C TYR A 66 -11.28 2.95 -3.70
N PHE A 67 -12.41 2.25 -3.76
CA PHE A 67 -12.71 1.35 -4.87
C PHE A 67 -13.26 2.17 -6.03
N THR A 68 -12.68 1.99 -7.21
CA THR A 68 -13.25 2.58 -8.42
C THR A 68 -14.31 1.63 -8.94
N GLU A 69 -15.58 2.04 -8.90
CA GLU A 69 -16.66 1.31 -9.58
C GLU A 69 -16.53 1.52 -11.09
N LYS A 70 -16.94 0.49 -11.86
CA LYS A 70 -17.15 0.62 -13.30
C LYS A 70 -18.48 1.28 -13.57
#